data_AF-A0AKQ9-F1
#
_entry.id   AF-A0AKQ9-F1
#
_cell.length_a   1.000
_cell.length_b   1.000
_cell.length_c   1.000
_cell.angle_alpha   90.00
_cell.angle_beta   90.00
_cell.angle_gamma   90.00
#
_symmetry.space_group_name_H-M   'P 1'
#
loop_
_entity.id
_entity.type
_entity.pdbx_description
1 polymer ?
#
loop_
_entity_poly.entity_id
_entity_poly.type
_entity_poly.pdbx_seq_one_letter_code
_entity_poly.pdbx_strand_id
1 'polypeptide(L)'
;MITKKRVLISLATVLLAVCAIWEYAMPTDAAVKSYYLKVAEAGKPVKKNQFKGYEYTSKVYDDKGKQKEIKFYSEKELTKNEQFKVMIGENKMVVNYKKIKNVPDKIKYLAEK
;
A
#
# COMPACT_ATOMS: atom_id res chain seq x y z
N MET A 1 7.01 25.13 47.34
CA MET A 1 7.05 26.18 46.31
C MET A 1 7.55 25.56 45.00
N ILE A 2 6.64 25.18 44.10
CA ILE A 2 7.04 24.55 42.83
C ILE A 2 7.53 25.68 41.91
N THR A 3 8.84 25.72 41.67
CA THR A 3 9.45 26.70 40.79
C THR A 3 9.04 26.44 39.34
N LYS A 4 8.80 27.50 38.56
CA LYS A 4 8.37 27.44 37.14
C LYS A 4 9.24 26.48 36.29
N LYS A 5 10.54 26.38 36.62
CA LYS A 5 11.50 25.44 36.01
C LYS A 5 11.16 23.96 36.27
N ARG A 6 10.68 23.61 37.47
CA ARG A 6 10.28 22.23 37.81
C ARG A 6 8.98 21.80 37.11
N VAL A 7 8.03 22.73 36.93
CA VAL A 7 6.81 22.47 36.16
C VAL A 7 7.14 22.21 34.69
N LEU A 8 8.00 23.04 34.10
CA LEU A 8 8.43 22.90 32.70
C LEU A 8 9.14 21.58 32.45
N ILE A 9 10.02 21.15 33.36
CA ILE A 9 10.72 19.87 33.25
C ILE A 9 9.71 18.72 33.34
N SER A 10 8.80 18.72 34.32
CA SER A 10 7.79 17.66 34.42
C SER A 10 6.87 17.60 33.20
N LEU A 11 6.51 18.74 32.61
CA LEU A 11 5.66 18.79 31.42
C LEU A 11 6.40 18.26 30.20
N ALA A 12 7.68 18.59 30.04
CA ALA A 12 8.51 18.06 28.96
C ALA A 12 8.69 16.53 29.06
N THR A 13 8.89 15.99 30.28
CA THR A 13 8.99 14.54 30.47
C THR A 13 7.70 13.82 30.10
N VAL A 14 6.54 14.38 30.47
CA VAL A 14 5.23 13.81 30.11
C VAL A 14 5.01 13.88 28.60
N LEU A 15 5.38 14.99 27.95
CA LEU A 15 5.25 15.14 26.50
C LEU A 15 6.11 14.12 25.74
N LEU A 16 7.35 13.92 26.18
CA LEU A 16 8.25 12.92 25.60
C LEU A 16 7.74 11.49 25.80
N ALA A 17 7.16 11.19 26.96
CA ALA A 17 6.55 9.89 27.23
C ALA A 17 5.33 9.65 26.32
N VAL A 18 4.50 10.67 26.07
CA VAL A 18 3.37 10.57 25.13
C VAL A 18 3.85 10.35 23.69
N CYS A 19 4.88 11.08 23.24
CA CYS A 19 5.48 10.86 21.92
C CYS A 19 6.03 9.44 21.75
N ALA A 20 6.74 8.91 22.76
CA ALA A 20 7.29 7.56 22.73
C ALA A 20 6.20 6.47 22.66
N ILE A 21 5.07 6.67 23.36
CA ILE A 21 3.92 5.76 23.29
C ILE A 21 3.25 5.86 21.91
N TRP A 22 3.19 7.05 21.32
CA TRP A 22 2.55 7.26 20.02
C TRP A 22 3.35 6.64 18.86
N GLU A 23 4.69 6.71 18.90
CA GLU A 23 5.53 5.99 17.93
C GLU A 23 5.42 4.46 18.06
N TYR A 24 5.26 3.93 19.28
CA TYR A 24 5.12 2.48 19.51
C TYR A 24 3.70 1.95 19.23
N ALA A 25 2.68 2.81 19.36
CA ALA A 25 1.28 2.47 19.14
C ALA A 25 0.77 2.78 17.73
N MET A 26 1.49 3.56 16.92
CA MET A 26 1.23 3.58 15.49
C MET A 26 1.68 2.24 14.91
N PRO A 27 0.76 1.44 14.34
CA PRO A 27 1.21 0.36 13.48
C PRO A 27 1.96 1.03 12.33
N THR A 28 3.29 0.90 12.31
CA THR A 28 4.12 1.09 11.11
C THR A 28 3.67 0.17 9.97
N ASP A 29 2.75 -0.75 10.26
CA ASP A 29 1.91 -1.51 9.37
C ASP A 29 0.60 -0.75 9.03
N ALA A 30 0.70 0.50 8.54
CA ALA A 30 -0.39 1.14 7.81
C ALA A 30 -0.58 0.47 6.44
N ALA A 31 -0.76 -0.86 6.47
CA ALA A 31 -1.49 -1.75 5.60
C ALA A 31 -1.36 -1.53 4.09
N VAL A 32 -0.14 -1.23 3.64
CA VAL A 32 0.23 -1.34 2.22
C VAL A 32 0.61 -2.79 1.93
N LYS A 33 -0.28 -3.52 1.27
CA LYS A 33 -0.04 -4.90 0.87
C LYS A 33 0.57 -4.94 -0.52
N SER A 34 1.65 -5.70 -0.65
CA SER A 34 2.28 -5.98 -1.94
C SER A 34 1.56 -7.12 -2.64
N TYR A 35 1.25 -6.92 -3.91
CA TYR A 35 0.66 -7.93 -4.75
C TYR A 35 1.34 -8.00 -6.12
N TYR A 36 1.35 -9.19 -6.70
CA TYR A 36 1.81 -9.43 -8.05
C TYR A 36 0.60 -9.62 -8.95
N LEU A 37 0.59 -8.93 -10.09
CA LEU A 37 -0.49 -9.06 -11.06
C LEU A 37 0.04 -9.00 -12.49
N LYS A 38 -0.68 -9.67 -13.38
CA LYS A 38 -0.56 -9.54 -14.83
C LYS A 38 -1.77 -8.76 -15.31
N VAL A 39 -1.54 -7.65 -15.99
CA VAL A 39 -2.62 -6.79 -16.49
C VAL A 39 -3.28 -7.49 -17.68
N ALA A 40 -4.43 -8.13 -17.45
CA ALA A 40 -5.16 -8.83 -18.49
C ALA A 40 -5.93 -7.86 -19.41
N GLU A 41 -6.50 -6.80 -18.83
CA GLU A 41 -7.32 -5.81 -19.53
C GLU A 41 -6.88 -4.39 -19.18
N ALA A 42 -7.10 -3.46 -20.12
CA ALA A 42 -6.86 -2.05 -19.88
C ALA A 42 -7.79 -1.53 -18.77
N GLY A 43 -7.30 -0.61 -17.94
CA GLY A 43 -8.06 -0.08 -16.82
C GLY A 43 -9.25 0.72 -17.29
N LYS A 44 -10.38 0.63 -16.57
CA LYS A 44 -11.55 1.45 -16.86
C LYS A 44 -11.30 2.87 -16.36
N PRO A 45 -11.33 3.91 -17.21
CA PRO A 45 -11.13 5.27 -16.75
C PRO A 45 -12.25 5.65 -15.79
N VAL A 46 -11.89 6.10 -14.58
CA VAL A 46 -12.82 6.57 -13.56
C VAL A 46 -12.49 8.00 -13.18
N LYS A 47 -13.52 8.85 -13.17
CA LYS A 47 -13.44 10.24 -12.74
C LYS A 47 -14.46 10.45 -11.63
N LYS A 48 -14.01 10.50 -10.38
CA LYS A 48 -14.89 10.68 -9.22
C LYS A 48 -14.38 11.86 -8.40
N ASN A 49 -15.14 12.95 -8.38
CA ASN A 49 -14.75 14.26 -7.82
C ASN A 49 -13.35 14.72 -8.23
N GLN A 50 -12.35 14.46 -7.38
CA GLN A 50 -10.97 14.90 -7.51
C GLN A 50 -10.02 13.77 -7.96
N PHE A 51 -10.48 12.51 -7.93
CA PHE A 51 -9.69 11.39 -8.42
C PHE A 51 -9.93 11.19 -9.92
N LYS A 52 -8.85 11.34 -10.69
CA LYS A 52 -8.77 10.92 -12.10
C LYS A 52 -7.79 9.76 -12.16
N GLY A 53 -8.28 8.60 -12.57
CA GLY A 53 -7.44 7.42 -12.70
C GLY A 53 -8.16 6.31 -13.41
N TYR A 54 -7.71 5.10 -13.12
CA TYR A 54 -8.13 3.88 -13.79
C TYR A 54 -8.49 2.83 -12.73
N GLU A 55 -9.66 2.24 -12.89
CA GLU A 55 -10.12 1.11 -12.09
C GLU A 55 -9.72 -0.20 -12.77
N TYR A 56 -9.09 -1.08 -12.01
CA TYR A 56 -8.72 -2.42 -12.45
C TYR A 56 -9.41 -3.44 -11.57
N THR A 57 -10.00 -4.45 -12.20
CA THR A 57 -10.41 -5.69 -11.53
C THR A 57 -9.47 -6.76 -12.06
N SER A 58 -8.56 -7.24 -11.23
CA SER A 58 -7.57 -8.22 -11.66
C SER A 58 -7.32 -9.24 -10.57
N LYS A 59 -6.96 -10.45 -11.02
CA LYS A 59 -6.48 -11.52 -10.16
C LYS A 59 -5.05 -11.19 -9.75
N VAL A 60 -4.87 -10.96 -8.47
CA VAL A 60 -3.58 -10.64 -7.87
C VAL A 60 -3.12 -11.77 -6.97
N TYR A 61 -1.83 -11.82 -6.72
CA TYR A 61 -1.20 -12.84 -5.90
C TYR A 61 -0.45 -12.17 -4.77
N ASP A 62 -0.69 -12.68 -3.56
CA ASP A 62 0.04 -12.29 -2.37
C ASP A 62 1.47 -12.87 -2.42
N ASP A 63 2.40 -12.38 -1.58
CA ASP A 63 3.77 -12.94 -1.49
C ASP A 63 3.77 -14.43 -1.08
N LYS A 64 2.65 -14.91 -0.54
CA LYS A 64 2.39 -16.32 -0.19
C LYS A 64 1.86 -17.17 -1.36
N GLY A 65 1.70 -16.61 -2.56
CA GLY A 65 1.14 -17.31 -3.73
C GLY A 65 -0.38 -17.50 -3.70
N LYS A 66 -1.09 -16.91 -2.73
CA LYS A 66 -2.56 -16.97 -2.69
C LYS A 66 -3.15 -16.04 -3.74
N GLN A 67 -3.90 -16.62 -4.68
CA GLN A 67 -4.69 -15.87 -5.66
C GLN A 67 -5.88 -15.20 -4.98
N LYS A 68 -6.08 -13.91 -5.25
CA LYS A 68 -7.26 -13.14 -4.84
C LYS A 68 -7.68 -12.26 -6.00
N GLU A 69 -8.98 -12.13 -6.22
CA GLU A 69 -9.50 -11.09 -7.10
C GLU A 69 -9.69 -9.83 -6.28
N ILE A 70 -9.03 -8.75 -6.68
CA ILE A 70 -9.19 -7.45 -6.03
C ILE A 70 -9.51 -6.39 -7.06
N LYS A 71 -10.39 -5.47 -6.66
CA LYS A 71 -10.62 -4.22 -7.36
C LYS A 71 -9.73 -3.15 -6.76
N PHE A 72 -8.91 -2.52 -7.58
CA PHE A 72 -8.00 -1.46 -7.16
C PHE A 72 -8.02 -0.28 -8.13
N TYR A 73 -7.54 0.87 -7.65
CA TYR A 73 -7.50 2.13 -8.38
C TYR A 73 -6.06 2.59 -8.55
N SER A 74 -5.70 2.99 -9.77
CA SER A 74 -4.38 3.56 -10.08
C SER A 74 -4.57 4.92 -10.76
N GLU A 75 -3.79 5.92 -10.36
CA GLU A 75 -3.79 7.23 -11.05
C GLU A 75 -3.24 7.12 -12.48
N LYS A 76 -2.27 6.21 -12.68
CA LYS A 76 -1.62 5.96 -13.96
C LYS A 76 -2.15 4.69 -14.63
N GLU A 77 -2.19 4.72 -15.96
CA GLU A 77 -2.55 3.54 -16.73
C GLU A 77 -1.44 2.49 -16.65
N LEU A 78 -1.82 1.25 -16.36
CA LEU A 78 -0.91 0.10 -16.36
C LEU A 78 -0.96 -0.55 -17.73
N THR A 79 0.22 -0.84 -18.30
CA THR A 79 0.32 -1.41 -19.64
C THR A 79 -0.24 -2.84 -19.69
N LYS A 80 -1.11 -3.10 -20.67
CA LYS A 80 -1.69 -4.44 -20.90
C LYS A 80 -0.60 -5.48 -21.20
N ASN A 81 -0.83 -6.72 -20.80
CA ASN A 81 0.07 -7.88 -20.95
C ASN A 81 1.39 -7.79 -20.18
N GLU A 82 1.61 -6.74 -19.40
CA GLU A 82 2.79 -6.61 -18.56
C GLU A 82 2.51 -7.07 -17.13
N GLN A 83 3.59 -7.42 -16.44
CA GLN A 83 3.55 -7.84 -15.04
C GLN A 83 4.04 -6.72 -14.14
N PHE A 84 3.31 -6.49 -13.06
CA PHE A 84 3.63 -5.46 -12.08
C PHE A 84 3.57 -6.02 -10.67
N LYS A 85 4.51 -5.57 -9.84
CA LYS A 85 4.39 -5.60 -8.40
C LYS A 85 3.71 -4.29 -7.97
N VAL A 86 2.48 -4.39 -7.50
CA VAL A 86 1.70 -3.25 -7.02
C VAL A 86 1.65 -3.25 -5.50
N MET A 87 1.72 -2.07 -4.93
CA MET A 87 1.58 -1.81 -3.51
C MET A 87 0.24 -1.11 -3.30
N ILE A 88 -0.71 -1.80 -2.68
CA ILE A 88 -2.08 -1.34 -2.53
C ILE A 88 -2.34 -1.02 -1.06
N GLY A 89 -2.74 0.21 -0.79
CA GLY A 89 -3.18 0.65 0.54
C GLY A 89 -4.58 0.13 0.88
N GLU A 90 -5.02 0.30 2.13
CA GLU A 90 -6.35 -0.14 2.58
C GLU A 90 -7.51 0.50 1.81
N ASN A 91 -7.30 1.73 1.34
CA ASN A 91 -8.23 2.46 0.48
C ASN A 91 -8.37 1.88 -0.94
N LYS A 92 -7.74 0.73 -1.23
CA LYS A 92 -7.70 0.07 -2.54
C LYS A 92 -7.02 0.93 -3.62
N MET A 93 -6.23 1.93 -3.21
CA MET A 93 -5.44 2.73 -4.14
C MET A 93 -4.03 2.17 -4.24
N VAL A 94 -3.51 2.16 -5.46
CA VAL A 94 -2.11 1.84 -5.74
C VAL A 94 -1.27 2.99 -5.23
N VAL A 95 -0.52 2.72 -4.16
CA VAL A 95 0.46 3.65 -3.57
C VAL A 95 1.71 3.68 -4.43
N ASN A 96 2.13 2.51 -4.93
CA ASN A 96 3.29 2.39 -5.79
C ASN A 96 3.16 1.16 -6.71
N TYR A 97 3.80 1.20 -7.87
CA TYR A 97 3.88 0.06 -8.78
C TYR A 97 5.27 -0.04 -9.38
N LYS A 98 5.75 -1.27 -9.54
CA LYS A 98 7.03 -1.58 -10.18
C LYS A 98 6.80 -2.62 -11.26
N LYS A 99 7.21 -2.30 -12.48
CA LYS A 99 7.23 -3.26 -13.59
C LYS A 99 8.24 -4.35 -13.28
N ILE A 100 7.83 -5.61 -13.43
CA ILE A 100 8.67 -6.77 -13.21
C ILE A 100 8.69 -7.61 -14.49
N LYS A 101 9.87 -8.16 -14.83
CA LYS A 101 10.01 -9.11 -15.95
C LYS A 101 9.83 -10.56 -15.48
N ASN A 102 10.22 -10.83 -14.23
CA ASN A 102 10.09 -12.13 -13.60
C ASN A 102 9.26 -11.99 -12.32
N VAL A 103 8.24 -12.84 -12.19
CA VAL A 103 7.57 -13.08 -10.93
C VAL A 103 8.40 -14.04 -10.08
N PRO A 104 8.37 -13.91 -8.73
CA PRO A 104 9.09 -14.81 -7.84
C PRO A 104 8.72 -16.28 -8.10
N ASP A 105 9.68 -17.21 -7.97
CA ASP A 105 9.47 -18.65 -8.22
C ASP A 105 8.30 -19.27 -7.44
N LYS A 106 7.92 -18.70 -6.29
CA LYS A 106 6.74 -19.12 -5.52
C LYS A 106 5.40 -18.84 -6.24
N ILE A 107 5.41 -17.94 -7.21
CA ILE A 107 4.24 -17.47 -7.98
C ILE A 107 4.45 -17.75 -9.48
N LYS A 108 5.48 -18.55 -9.84
CA LYS A 108 5.92 -18.84 -11.23
C LYS A 108 4.85 -19.45 -12.12
N TYR A 109 3.83 -20.07 -11.53
CA TYR A 109 2.63 -20.56 -12.22
C TYR A 109 1.88 -19.46 -13.01
N LEU A 110 2.21 -18.18 -12.79
CA LEU A 110 1.75 -17.01 -13.56
C LEU A 110 2.33 -16.90 -14.97
N ALA A 111 3.47 -17.53 -15.27
CA ALA A 111 4.16 -17.38 -16.56
C ALA A 111 3.82 -18.48 -17.58
N GLU A 112 3.23 -19.60 -17.14
CA GLU A 112 3.11 -20.84 -17.93
C GLU A 112 1.68 -21.16 -18.42
N LYS A 113 0.74 -20.20 -18.43
CA LYS A 113 -0.58 -20.43 -19.04
C LYS A 113 -0.99 -19.32 -20.01
#